data_AF-M0CGW0-F1
#
_entry.id   AF-M0CGW0-F1
#
_cell.length_a   1.000
_cell.length_b   1.000
_cell.length_c   1.000
_cell.angle_alpha   90.00
_cell.angle_beta   90.00
_cell.angle_gamma   90.00
#
_symmetry.space_group_name_H-M   'P 1'
#
loop_
_entity.id
_entity.type
_entity.pdbx_description
1 polymer ?
#
loop_
_entity_poly.entity_id
_entity_poly.type
_entity_poly.pdbx_seq_one_letter_code
_entity_poly.pdbx_strand_id
1 'polypeptide(L)'
;MGSFTDDAVGVQALAKLADSKANDTALRASRYVALADNRTVAQTILDTQRVLDRTEGTLDNQGLRRSAEAHFDNAERQFDRAQRQLERANESEGRRATSQYAQAIRTLRTSWQQAQQALTMLDEAPPAVTFASRADPAWNASNTVTRAVAVNVSDVRPWRL
;
A
#
# COMPACT_ATOMS: atom_id res chain seq x y z
N MET A 1 11.85 -4.67 0.81
CA MET A 1 12.30 -3.29 1.19
C MET A 1 13.55 -2.81 0.43
N GLY A 2 14.42 -3.69 -0.08
CA GLY A 2 15.69 -3.29 -0.74
C GLY A 2 15.54 -2.53 -2.07
N SER A 3 14.65 -2.98 -2.97
CA SER A 3 14.60 -2.52 -4.38
C SER A 3 14.57 -0.99 -4.53
N PHE A 4 13.54 -0.29 -4.02
CA PHE A 4 13.45 1.17 -4.15
C PHE A 4 14.67 1.92 -3.58
N THR A 5 15.30 1.38 -2.53
CA THR A 5 16.48 2.01 -1.93
C THR A 5 17.69 1.85 -2.85
N ASP A 6 17.89 0.64 -3.36
CA ASP A 6 18.96 0.30 -4.29
C ASP A 6 18.78 1.05 -5.61
N ASP A 7 17.54 1.15 -6.10
CA ASP A 7 17.14 1.91 -7.28
C ASP A 7 17.43 3.39 -7.11
N ALA A 8 17.05 4.01 -5.98
CA ALA A 8 17.40 5.41 -5.71
C ALA A 8 18.92 5.65 -5.64
N VAL A 9 19.68 4.72 -5.07
CA VAL A 9 21.15 4.80 -5.01
C VAL A 9 21.76 4.65 -6.40
N GLY A 10 21.30 3.67 -7.17
CA GLY A 10 21.73 3.43 -8.55
C GLY A 10 21.46 4.63 -9.44
N VAL A 11 20.22 5.15 -9.42
CA VAL A 11 19.87 6.39 -10.13
C VAL A 11 20.73 7.56 -9.67
N GLN A 12 20.95 7.75 -8.36
CA GLN A 12 21.80 8.85 -7.91
C GLN A 12 23.26 8.71 -8.38
N ALA A 13 23.79 7.49 -8.48
CA ALA A 13 25.13 7.25 -9.01
C ALA A 13 25.26 7.66 -10.48
N LEU A 14 24.19 7.51 -11.29
CA LEU A 14 24.16 7.94 -12.69
C LEU A 14 24.36 9.44 -12.87
N ALA A 15 24.13 10.25 -11.83
CA ALA A 15 24.32 11.70 -11.88
C ALA A 15 25.79 12.11 -12.17
N LYS A 16 26.74 11.20 -11.94
CA LYS A 16 28.16 11.35 -12.30
C LYS A 16 28.40 11.36 -13.81
N LEU A 17 27.48 10.79 -14.59
CA LEU A 17 27.57 10.71 -16.05
C LEU A 17 26.98 11.94 -16.75
N ALA A 18 26.49 12.92 -16.00
CA ALA A 18 25.79 14.10 -16.53
C ALA A 18 26.62 14.90 -17.55
N ASP A 19 27.93 14.96 -17.35
CA ASP A 19 28.86 15.73 -18.19
C ASP A 19 29.61 14.84 -19.21
N SER A 20 29.07 13.65 -19.48
CA SER A 20 29.68 12.64 -20.34
C SER A 20 28.82 12.34 -21.58
N LYS A 21 29.42 11.67 -22.58
CA LYS A 21 28.69 11.14 -23.74
C LYS A 21 27.58 10.15 -23.38
N ALA A 22 27.57 9.64 -22.15
CA ALA A 22 26.57 8.71 -21.64
C ALA A 22 25.38 9.40 -20.93
N ASN A 23 25.33 10.74 -20.89
CA ASN A 23 24.28 11.49 -20.19
C ASN A 23 22.86 11.08 -20.63
N ASP A 24 22.59 11.02 -21.93
CA ASP A 24 21.26 10.69 -22.43
C ASP A 24 20.81 9.28 -22.03
N THR A 25 21.74 8.32 -22.05
CA THR A 25 21.50 6.95 -21.58
C THR A 25 21.24 6.92 -20.07
N ALA A 26 22.02 7.67 -19.30
CA ALA A 26 21.87 7.80 -17.85
C ALA A 26 20.50 8.41 -17.47
N LEU A 27 20.08 9.45 -18.18
CA LEU A 27 18.76 10.09 -17.98
C LEU A 27 17.63 9.12 -18.32
N ARG A 28 17.74 8.41 -19.46
CA ARG A 28 16.73 7.44 -19.88
C ARG A 28 16.60 6.28 -18.88
N ALA A 29 17.73 5.74 -18.40
CA ALA A 29 17.74 4.71 -17.38
C ALA A 29 17.10 5.19 -16.07
N SER A 30 17.48 6.39 -15.61
CA SER A 30 16.89 7.04 -14.42
C SER A 30 15.37 7.12 -14.50
N ARG A 31 14.86 7.54 -15.68
CA ARG A 31 13.42 7.64 -15.93
C ARG A 31 12.74 6.28 -15.91
N TYR A 32 13.31 5.25 -16.53
CA TYR A 32 12.69 3.93 -16.58
C TYR A 32 12.59 3.26 -15.22
N VAL A 33 13.64 3.36 -14.39
CA VAL A 33 13.60 2.86 -13.01
C VAL A 33 12.51 3.58 -12.22
N ALA A 34 12.49 4.92 -12.27
CA ALA A 34 11.47 5.71 -11.58
C ALA A 34 10.04 5.38 -12.06
N LEU A 35 9.83 5.10 -13.35
CA LEU A 35 8.53 4.69 -13.89
C LEU A 35 8.11 3.29 -13.43
N ALA A 36 9.04 2.35 -13.30
CA ALA A 36 8.76 1.00 -12.80
C ALA A 36 8.34 1.03 -11.33
N ASP A 37 9.08 1.77 -10.51
CA ASP A 37 8.74 2.02 -9.11
C ASP A 37 7.40 2.72 -8.99
N ASN A 38 7.15 3.74 -9.81
CA ASN A 38 5.89 4.48 -9.81
C ASN A 38 4.68 3.56 -10.07
N ARG A 39 4.78 2.67 -11.06
CA ARG A 39 3.72 1.70 -11.38
C ARG A 39 3.47 0.75 -10.21
N THR A 40 4.53 0.30 -9.54
CA THR A 40 4.43 -0.59 -8.38
C THR A 40 3.68 0.09 -7.23
N VAL A 41 4.01 1.35 -6.94
CA VAL A 41 3.32 2.11 -5.87
C VAL A 41 1.88 2.43 -6.25
N ALA A 42 1.63 2.86 -7.49
CA ALA A 42 0.27 3.13 -7.97
C ALA A 42 -0.64 1.90 -7.82
N GLN A 43 -0.14 0.72 -8.20
CA GLN A 43 -0.88 -0.53 -8.04
C GLN A 43 -1.14 -0.84 -6.56
N THR A 44 -0.14 -0.66 -5.70
CA THR A 44 -0.28 -0.89 -4.26
C THR A 44 -1.34 0.02 -3.64
N ILE A 45 -1.38 1.30 -4.01
CA ILE A 45 -2.42 2.25 -3.57
C ILE A 45 -3.81 1.78 -4.00
N LEU A 46 -3.98 1.38 -5.27
CA LEU A 46 -5.26 0.86 -5.76
C LEU A 46 -5.70 -0.38 -4.99
N ASP A 47 -4.76 -1.27 -4.67
CA ASP A 47 -5.07 -2.48 -3.92
C ASP A 47 -5.42 -2.17 -2.45
N THR A 48 -4.70 -1.25 -1.81
CA THR A 48 -5.05 -0.78 -0.45
C THR A 48 -6.42 -0.13 -0.41
N GLN A 49 -6.76 0.73 -1.39
CA GLN A 49 -8.10 1.33 -1.48
C GLN A 49 -9.18 0.26 -1.58
N ARG A 50 -9.01 -0.72 -2.49
CA ARG A 50 -9.98 -1.82 -2.67
C ARG A 50 -10.18 -2.62 -1.38
N VAL A 51 -9.11 -2.84 -0.61
CA VAL A 51 -9.22 -3.56 0.67
C VAL A 51 -9.96 -2.70 1.69
N LEU A 52 -9.63 -1.41 1.82
CA LEU A 52 -10.34 -0.48 2.70
C LEU A 52 -11.85 -0.45 2.40
N ASP A 53 -12.21 -0.29 1.12
CA ASP A 53 -13.61 -0.27 0.67
C ASP A 53 -14.34 -1.57 1.02
N ARG A 54 -13.68 -2.73 0.87
CA ARG A 54 -14.27 -4.03 1.20
C ARG A 54 -14.41 -4.27 2.70
N THR A 55 -13.52 -3.68 3.50
CA THR A 55 -13.57 -3.75 4.96
C THR A 55 -14.55 -2.76 5.58
N GLU A 56 -15.18 -1.92 4.76
CA GLU A 56 -16.12 -0.92 5.23
C GLU A 56 -17.32 -1.57 5.93
N GLY A 57 -17.50 -1.25 7.21
CA GLY A 57 -18.61 -1.74 8.02
C GLY A 57 -18.45 -3.18 8.52
N THR A 58 -17.38 -3.89 8.14
CA THR A 58 -17.11 -5.27 8.59
C THR A 58 -16.09 -5.35 9.72
N LEU A 59 -15.29 -4.29 9.93
CA LEU A 59 -14.30 -4.23 11.01
C LEU A 59 -14.93 -3.78 12.33
N ASP A 60 -14.98 -4.70 13.29
CA ASP A 60 -15.44 -4.41 14.66
C ASP A 60 -14.50 -3.42 15.38
N ASN A 61 -13.20 -3.42 15.03
CA ASN A 61 -12.21 -2.52 15.61
C ASN A 61 -12.07 -1.21 14.82
N GLN A 62 -12.90 -0.22 15.19
CA GLN A 62 -12.88 1.13 14.62
C GLN A 62 -11.55 1.89 14.82
N GLY A 63 -10.78 1.55 15.87
CA GLY A 63 -9.47 2.16 16.11
C GLY A 63 -8.42 1.70 15.10
N LEU A 64 -8.39 0.40 14.84
CA LEU A 64 -7.52 -0.21 13.83
C LEU A 64 -7.86 0.30 12.43
N ARG A 65 -9.16 0.41 12.09
CA ARG A 65 -9.61 0.99 10.81
C ARG A 65 -9.09 2.42 10.62
N ARG A 66 -9.31 3.32 11.60
CA ARG A 66 -8.81 4.70 11.52
C ARG A 66 -7.29 4.79 11.37
N SER A 67 -6.56 3.87 12.00
CA SER A 67 -5.10 3.81 11.85
C SER A 67 -4.69 3.39 10.44
N ALA A 68 -5.35 2.38 9.86
CA ALA A 68 -5.11 1.95 8.49
C ALA A 68 -5.44 3.06 7.48
N GLU A 69 -6.57 3.75 7.65
CA GLU A 69 -6.96 4.92 6.85
C GLU A 69 -5.90 6.03 6.94
N ALA A 70 -5.42 6.37 8.13
CA ALA A 70 -4.38 7.39 8.30
C ALA A 70 -3.06 7.04 7.59
N HIS A 71 -2.67 5.76 7.59
CA HIS A 71 -1.52 5.29 6.82
C HIS A 71 -1.78 5.38 5.32
N PHE A 72 -2.97 5.00 4.87
CA PHE A 72 -3.35 5.12 3.46
C PHE A 72 -3.37 6.58 2.98
N ASP A 73 -3.97 7.50 3.72
CA ASP A 73 -3.94 8.92 3.41
C ASP A 73 -2.50 9.46 3.32
N ASN A 74 -1.60 8.98 4.17
CA ASN A 74 -0.19 9.34 4.10
C ASN A 74 0.47 8.75 2.85
N ALA A 75 0.12 7.53 2.46
CA ALA A 75 0.60 6.92 1.24
C ALA A 75 0.23 7.75 0.01
N GLU A 76 -1.02 8.19 -0.09
CA GLU A 76 -1.51 9.05 -1.18
C GLU A 76 -0.78 10.40 -1.21
N ARG A 77 -0.65 11.08 -0.06
CA ARG A 77 0.09 12.35 0.03
C ARG A 77 1.54 12.22 -0.44
N GLN A 78 2.21 11.11 -0.10
CA GLN A 78 3.57 10.86 -0.57
C GLN A 78 3.60 10.52 -2.07
N PHE A 79 2.62 9.77 -2.57
CA PHE A 79 2.52 9.46 -3.99
C PHE A 79 2.35 10.71 -4.84
N ASP A 80 1.46 11.62 -4.44
CA ASP A 80 1.27 12.92 -5.09
C ASP A 80 2.55 13.76 -5.08
N ARG A 81 3.26 13.75 -3.95
CA ARG A 81 4.57 14.42 -3.85
C ARG A 81 5.58 13.81 -4.81
N ALA A 82 5.60 12.49 -4.96
CA ALA A 82 6.46 11.81 -5.91
C ALA A 82 6.08 12.15 -7.35
N GLN A 83 4.79 12.21 -7.71
CA GLN A 83 4.36 12.64 -9.05
C GLN A 83 4.91 14.03 -9.40
N ARG A 84 4.78 15.00 -8.49
CA ARG A 84 5.35 16.35 -8.67
C ARG A 84 6.88 16.37 -8.75
N GLN A 85 7.57 15.39 -8.18
CA GLN A 85 9.03 15.26 -8.32
C GLN A 85 9.40 14.65 -9.67
N LEU A 86 8.65 13.66 -10.15
CA LEU A 86 8.83 13.07 -11.47
C LEU A 86 8.57 14.10 -12.59
N GLU A 87 7.53 14.91 -12.46
CA GLU A 87 7.24 16.00 -13.38
C GLU A 87 8.41 16.98 -13.49
N ARG A 88 8.87 17.52 -12.35
CA ARG A 88 10.06 18.39 -12.34
C ARG A 88 11.33 17.72 -12.84
N ALA A 89 11.47 16.40 -12.65
CA ALA A 89 12.60 15.65 -13.20
C ALA A 89 12.53 15.56 -14.73
N ASN A 90 11.34 15.40 -15.31
CA ASN A 90 11.12 15.41 -16.77
C ASN A 90 11.39 16.79 -17.40
N GLU A 91 11.18 17.88 -16.64
CA GLU A 91 11.44 19.26 -17.08
C GLU A 91 12.89 19.71 -16.85
N SER A 92 13.69 18.88 -16.19
CA SER A 92 15.07 19.18 -15.85
C SER A 92 16.04 18.46 -16.79
N GLU A 93 17.31 18.89 -16.76
CA GLU A 93 18.37 18.29 -17.55
C GLU A 93 19.56 17.83 -16.70
N GLY A 94 20.37 16.94 -17.29
CA GLY A 94 21.64 16.46 -16.76
C GLY A 94 21.57 16.01 -15.30
N ARG A 95 22.55 16.45 -14.51
CA ARG A 95 22.70 16.04 -13.10
C ARG A 95 21.47 16.35 -12.25
N ARG A 96 20.79 17.45 -12.56
CA ARG A 96 19.61 17.92 -11.83
C ARG A 96 18.41 17.02 -12.06
N ALA A 97 18.19 16.56 -13.29
CA ALA A 97 17.13 15.60 -13.60
C ALA A 97 17.35 14.27 -12.86
N THR A 98 18.55 13.69 -12.96
CA THR A 98 18.88 12.42 -12.29
C THR A 98 18.72 12.50 -10.77
N SER A 99 19.14 13.60 -10.15
CA SER A 99 18.97 13.80 -8.70
C SER A 99 17.49 13.86 -8.30
N GLN A 100 16.65 14.45 -9.14
CA GLN A 100 15.21 14.51 -8.90
C GLN A 100 14.51 13.18 -9.10
N TYR A 101 14.92 12.36 -10.08
CA TYR A 101 14.44 10.97 -10.20
C TYR A 101 14.79 10.15 -8.95
N ALA A 102 16.03 10.22 -8.45
CA ALA A 102 16.42 9.53 -7.22
C ALA A 102 15.59 10.01 -6.01
N GLN A 103 15.30 11.30 -5.93
CA GLN A 103 14.44 11.84 -4.87
C GLN A 103 12.99 11.33 -4.99
N ALA A 104 12.45 11.29 -6.21
CA ALA A 104 11.13 10.74 -6.49
C ALA A 104 11.03 9.28 -6.05
N ILE A 105 12.02 8.45 -6.39
CA ILE A 105 12.07 7.04 -5.99
C ILE A 105 12.04 6.90 -4.45
N ARG A 106 12.78 7.73 -3.71
CA ARG A 106 12.73 7.70 -2.24
C ARG A 106 11.36 8.05 -1.68
N THR A 107 10.67 9.01 -2.31
CA THR A 107 9.32 9.39 -1.90
C THR A 107 8.30 8.31 -2.27
N LEU A 108 8.45 7.66 -3.44
CA LEU A 108 7.69 6.47 -3.82
C LEU A 108 7.86 5.34 -2.80
N ARG A 109 9.09 5.08 -2.34
CA ARG A 109 9.36 4.11 -1.27
C ARG A 109 8.54 4.41 -0.01
N THR A 110 8.53 5.67 0.43
CA THR A 110 7.76 6.06 1.63
C THR A 110 6.26 5.87 1.40
N SER A 111 5.74 6.24 0.23
CA SER A 111 4.34 5.99 -0.13
C SER A 111 4.00 4.50 -0.06
N TRP A 112 4.81 3.64 -0.70
CA TRP A 112 4.64 2.20 -0.69
C TRP A 112 4.67 1.61 0.73
N GLN A 113 5.60 2.05 1.58
CA GLN A 113 5.68 1.60 2.97
C GLN A 113 4.41 1.95 3.77
N GLN A 114 3.85 3.13 3.55
CA GLN A 114 2.62 3.55 4.21
C GLN A 114 1.42 2.73 3.73
N ALA A 115 1.30 2.49 2.42
CA ALA A 115 0.25 1.64 1.86
C ALA A 115 0.36 0.18 2.35
N GLN A 116 1.57 -0.36 2.43
CA GLN A 116 1.83 -1.69 2.96
C GLN A 116 1.47 -1.79 4.45
N GLN A 117 1.77 -0.75 5.23
CA GLN A 117 1.40 -0.72 6.65
C GLN A 117 -0.12 -0.73 6.84
N ALA A 118 -0.86 0.03 6.01
CA ALA A 118 -2.32 -0.02 6.00
C ALA A 118 -2.83 -1.43 5.68
N LEU A 119 -2.28 -2.09 4.66
CA LEU A 119 -2.64 -3.48 4.32
C LEU A 119 -2.36 -4.46 5.46
N THR A 120 -1.21 -4.35 6.12
CA THR A 120 -0.85 -5.19 7.28
C THR A 120 -1.84 -5.00 8.43
N MET A 121 -2.22 -3.75 8.74
CA MET A 121 -3.23 -3.51 9.77
C MET A 121 -4.58 -4.14 9.41
N LEU A 122 -5.01 -4.04 8.15
CA LEU A 122 -6.29 -4.60 7.70
C LEU A 122 -6.28 -6.13 7.67
N ASP A 123 -5.13 -6.74 7.47
CA ASP A 123 -4.95 -8.19 7.53
C ASP A 123 -4.88 -8.74 8.97
N GLU A 124 -4.27 -8.01 9.90
CA GLU A 124 -4.22 -8.38 11.31
C GLU A 124 -5.58 -8.29 12.03
N ALA A 125 -6.62 -7.81 11.34
CA ALA A 125 -7.98 -7.77 11.88
C ALA A 125 -8.53 -9.19 12.09
N PRO A 126 -8.93 -9.57 13.32
CA PRO A 126 -9.52 -10.88 13.57
C PRO A 126 -10.83 -11.03 12.76
N PRO A 127 -11.14 -12.25 12.26
CA PRO A 127 -12.36 -12.47 11.50
C PRO A 127 -13.58 -12.10 12.33
N ALA A 128 -14.51 -11.34 11.74
CA ALA A 128 -15.76 -11.03 12.43
C ALA A 128 -16.66 -12.28 12.43
N VAL A 129 -17.12 -12.65 13.62
CA VAL A 129 -17.99 -13.81 13.84
C VAL A 129 -19.33 -13.30 14.31
N THR A 130 -20.35 -13.37 13.44
CA THR A 130 -21.72 -13.02 13.82
C THR A 130 -22.55 -14.29 13.98
N PHE A 131 -23.23 -14.39 15.13
CA PHE A 131 -24.21 -15.45 15.37
C PHE A 131 -25.50 -15.09 14.64
N ALA A 132 -25.86 -15.86 13.61
CA ALA A 132 -27.03 -15.58 12.76
C ALA A 132 -28.37 -15.90 13.44
N SER A 133 -28.35 -16.62 14.58
CA SER A 133 -29.57 -16.95 15.33
C SER A 133 -29.32 -16.98 16.84
N ARG A 134 -30.08 -16.18 17.59
CA ARG A 134 -30.28 -16.36 19.02
C ARG A 134 -31.43 -17.36 19.18
N ALA A 135 -31.14 -18.58 19.64
CA ALA A 135 -32.19 -19.52 19.99
C ALA A 135 -32.95 -18.99 21.22
N ASP A 136 -34.28 -18.92 21.14
CA ASP A 136 -35.16 -18.53 22.24
C ASP A 136 -34.92 -19.43 23.48
N PRO A 137 -34.99 -18.90 24.72
CA PRO A 137 -34.70 -19.70 25.91
C PRO A 137 -35.66 -20.89 26.01
N ALA A 138 -35.12 -22.11 26.15
CA ALA A 138 -35.94 -23.28 26.43
C ALA A 138 -36.43 -23.22 27.88
N TRP A 139 -37.70 -22.86 28.08
CA TRP A 139 -38.39 -23.10 29.34
C TRP A 139 -38.70 -24.60 29.44
N ASN A 140 -38.01 -25.30 30.34
CA ASN A 140 -38.15 -26.71 30.69
C ASN A 140 -37.87 -27.75 29.58
N ALA A 141 -36.69 -28.40 29.66
CA ALA A 141 -36.57 -29.85 29.48
C ALA A 141 -35.15 -30.34 29.82
N SER A 142 -35.07 -31.35 30.68
CA SER A 142 -33.87 -32.04 31.17
C SER A 142 -33.18 -32.95 30.13
N ASN A 143 -33.36 -32.67 28.83
CA ASN A 143 -32.84 -33.50 27.75
C ASN A 143 -31.64 -32.82 27.08
N THR A 144 -30.56 -33.56 26.86
CA THR A 144 -29.42 -33.10 26.05
C THR A 144 -29.89 -32.93 24.60
N VAL A 145 -30.01 -31.69 24.15
CA VAL A 145 -30.38 -31.37 22.75
C VAL A 145 -29.14 -30.92 22.00
N THR A 146 -28.73 -31.68 20.99
CA THR A 146 -27.74 -31.24 20.00
C THR A 146 -28.38 -30.15 19.14
N ARG A 147 -27.90 -28.91 19.24
CA ARG A 147 -28.38 -27.78 18.43
C ARG A 147 -27.30 -27.32 17.46
N ALA A 148 -27.68 -27.08 16.21
CA ALA A 148 -26.82 -26.44 15.23
C ALA A 148 -26.84 -24.92 15.46
N VAL A 149 -25.67 -24.31 15.61
CA VAL A 149 -25.51 -22.85 15.65
C VAL A 149 -25.10 -22.40 14.26
N ALA A 150 -25.89 -21.51 13.64
CA ALA A 150 -25.51 -20.85 12.41
C ALA A 150 -24.55 -19.70 12.73
N VAL A 151 -23.31 -19.82 12.24
CA VAL A 151 -22.24 -18.84 12.44
C VAL A 151 -21.83 -18.30 11.08
N ASN A 152 -21.84 -16.97 10.93
CA ASN A 152 -21.25 -16.30 9.78
C ASN A 152 -19.85 -15.83 10.15
N VAL A 153 -18.84 -16.26 9.39
CA VAL A 153 -17.44 -15.85 9.56
C VAL A 153 -17.06 -15.00 8.36
N SER A 154 -16.71 -13.73 8.58
CA SER A 154 -16.12 -12.87 7.55
C SER A 154 -14.65 -12.64 7.85
N ASP A 155 -13.77 -13.11 6.96
CA ASP A 155 -12.32 -13.02 7.07
C ASP A 155 -11.79 -12.25 5.85
N VAL A 156 -11.21 -11.07 6.07
CA VAL A 156 -10.68 -10.23 4.99
C VAL A 156 -9.18 -10.45 4.89
N ARG A 157 -8.77 -11.48 4.15
CA ARG A 157 -7.35 -11.72 3.87
C ARG A 157 -6.95 -11.11 2.53
N PRO A 158 -6.09 -10.07 2.50
CA PRO A 158 -5.72 -9.40 1.27
C PRO A 158 -4.96 -10.29 0.26
N TRP A 159 -4.37 -11.43 0.66
CA TRP A 159 -3.70 -12.38 -0.25
C TRP A 159 -4.57 -13.54 -0.75
N ARG A 160 -5.84 -13.62 -0.36
CA ARG A 160 -6.78 -14.63 -0.90
C ARG A 160 -7.65 -14.09 -2.04
N LEU A 161 -7.25 -12.95 -2.59
CA LEU A 161 -7.92 -12.24 -3.68
C LEU A 161 -7.24 -12.51 -5.02
#